data_AF-A0A1Q8QEX3-F1
#
_entry.id   AF-A0A1Q8QEX3-F1
#
_cell.length_a   1.000
_cell.length_b   1.000
_cell.length_c   1.000
_cell.angle_alpha   90.00
_cell.angle_beta   90.00
_cell.angle_gamma   90.00
#
_symmetry.space_group_name_H-M   'P 1'
#
loop_
_entity.id
_entity.type
_entity.pdbx_description
1 polymer ?
#
loop_
_entity_poly.entity_id
_entity_poly.type
_entity_poly.pdbx_seq_one_letter_code
_entity_poly.pdbx_strand_id
1 'polypeptide(L)' 'MGHKKYEGITEALEYAEDAGQSVNVGLNRESEGVKIEGIIKKVGKYSFRILLEETGEIDTVPISEVEYVVYS' A
#
# COMPACT_ATOMS: atom_id res chain seq x y z
N MET A 1 -19.77 -4.57 8.30
CA MET A 1 -18.94 -5.63 7.72
C MET A 1 -17.59 -5.10 7.17
N GLY A 2 -17.08 -3.96 7.67
CA GLY A 2 -15.94 -3.27 7.06
C GLY A 2 -14.60 -3.35 7.81
N HIS A 3 -14.56 -3.70 9.10
CA HIS A 3 -13.33 -3.59 9.89
C HIS A 3 -12.23 -4.60 9.53
N LYS A 4 -12.59 -5.86 9.25
CA LYS A 4 -11.60 -6.93 9.01
C LYS A 4 -10.75 -6.75 7.75
N LYS A 5 -11.29 -6.10 6.70
CA LYS A 5 -10.55 -5.87 5.45
C LYS A 5 -9.42 -4.86 5.64
N TYR A 6 -9.69 -3.79 6.39
CA TYR A 6 -8.69 -2.76 6.67
C TYR A 6 -7.63 -3.21 7.66
N GLU A 7 -7.98 -4.08 8.61
CA GLU A 7 -7.00 -4.68 9.53
C GLU A 7 -5.96 -5.52 8.76
N GLY A 8 -6.40 -6.43 7.87
CA GLY A 8 -5.47 -7.25 7.10
C GLY A 8 -4.60 -6.46 6.11
N ILE A 9 -5.13 -5.39 5.51
CA ILE A 9 -4.32 -4.50 4.64
C ILE A 9 -3.27 -3.76 5.46
N THR A 10 -3.65 -3.25 6.63
CA THR A 10 -2.72 -2.49 7.48
C THR A 10 -1.59 -3.39 7.97
N GLU A 11 -1.90 -4.60 8.44
CA GLU A 11 -0.90 -5.59 8.87
C GLU A 11 0.08 -5.96 7.72
N ALA A 12 -0.42 -6.12 6.50
CA ALA A 12 0.42 -6.41 5.34
C ALA A 12 1.37 -5.26 4.99
N LEU A 13 0.89 -4.01 5.09
CA LEU A 13 1.71 -2.82 4.85
C LEU A 13 2.76 -2.62 5.94
N GLU A 14 2.40 -2.86 7.21
CA GLU A 14 3.33 -2.77 8.35
C GLU A 14 4.44 -3.82 8.23
N TYR A 15 4.07 -5.05 7.87
CA TYR A 15 5.05 -6.10 7.60
C TYR A 15 5.98 -5.72 6.43
N ALA A 16 5.45 -5.14 5.35
CA ALA A 16 6.25 -4.69 4.22
C ALA A 16 7.21 -3.53 4.59
N GLU A 17 6.79 -2.62 5.48
CA GLU A 17 7.65 -1.57 6.04
C GLU A 17 8.81 -2.18 6.82
N ASP A 18 8.52 -3.09 7.74
CA ASP A 18 9.53 -3.75 8.60
C ASP A 18 10.50 -4.61 7.77
N ALA A 19 9.99 -5.31 6.75
CA ALA A 19 10.80 -6.16 5.89
C ALA A 19 11.63 -5.36 4.86
N GLY A 20 11.24 -4.11 4.58
CA GLY A 20 11.84 -3.30 3.51
C GLY A 20 11.72 -3.92 2.12
N GLN A 21 10.74 -4.81 1.92
CA GLN A 21 10.52 -5.52 0.68
C GLN A 21 9.69 -4.69 -0.31
N SER A 22 9.90 -4.94 -1.60
CA SER A 22 9.04 -4.39 -2.64
C SER A 22 7.71 -5.14 -2.67
N VAL A 23 6.61 -4.39 -2.81
CA VAL A 23 5.25 -4.93 -2.84
C VAL A 23 4.48 -4.33 -4.00
N ASN A 24 3.57 -5.14 -4.53
CA ASN A 24 2.56 -4.74 -5.50
C ASN A 24 1.27 -4.37 -4.77
N VAL A 25 0.82 -3.13 -4.92
CA VAL A 25 -0.40 -2.61 -4.29
C VAL A 25 -1.44 -2.33 -5.38
N GLY A 26 -2.61 -2.93 -5.23
CA GLY A 26 -3.80 -2.61 -6.02
C GLY A 26 -4.58 -1.48 -5.37
N LEU A 27 -4.82 -0.41 -6.12
CA LEU A 27 -5.55 0.77 -5.70
C LEU A 27 -6.84 0.93 -6.52
N ASN A 28 -7.88 1.44 -5.87
CA ASN A 28 -9.09 1.92 -6.50
C ASN A 28 -9.13 3.44 -6.40
N ARG A 29 -8.60 4.11 -7.42
CA ARG A 29 -8.46 5.56 -7.46
C ARG A 29 -9.47 6.11 -8.46
N GLU A 30 -10.40 6.93 -8.01
CA GLU A 30 -11.42 7.56 -8.87
C GLU A 30 -12.27 6.57 -9.70
N SER A 31 -12.49 5.35 -9.18
CA SER A 31 -13.15 4.23 -9.90
C SER A 31 -12.31 3.55 -10.98
N GLU A 32 -11.01 3.85 -11.05
CA GLU A 32 -10.04 3.15 -11.88
C GLU A 32 -9.13 2.26 -11.02
N GLY A 33 -8.92 1.02 -11.52
CA GLY A 33 -7.99 0.08 -10.91
C GLY A 33 -6.57 0.43 -11.30
N VAL A 34 -5.77 0.90 -10.35
CA VAL A 34 -4.36 1.26 -10.54
C VAL A 34 -3.50 0.25 -9.80
N LYS A 35 -2.42 -0.20 -10.43
CA LYS A 35 -1.43 -1.07 -9.79
C LYS A 35 -0.13 -0.28 -9.64
N ILE A 36 0.40 -0.22 -8.41
CA ILE A 36 1.71 0.37 -8.14
C ILE A 36 2.64 -0.66 -7.51
N GLU A 37 3.93 -0.51 -7.77
CA GLU A 37 4.99 -1.34 -7.19
C GLU A 37 6.01 -0.45 -6.48
N GLY A 38 6.46 -0.87 -5.30
CA GLY A 38 7.34 -0.05 -4.49
C GLY A 38 7.61 -0.59 -3.10
N ILE A 39 8.52 0.09 -2.40
CA ILE A 39 8.90 -0.25 -1.02
C ILE A 39 8.13 0.64 -0.06
N ILE A 40 7.40 0.03 0.88
CA ILE A 40 6.71 0.77 1.93
C ILE A 40 7.75 1.42 2.86
N LYS A 41 7.68 2.74 3.03
CA LYS A 41 8.61 3.53 3.84
C LYS A 41 8.06 3.90 5.21
N LYS A 42 6.74 4.01 5.32
CA LYS A 42 6.05 4.35 6.56
C LYS A 42 4.57 4.06 6.46
N VAL A 43 4.01 3.36 7.43
CA VAL A 43 2.57 3.18 7.60
C VAL A 43 2.07 4.11 8.70
N GLY A 44 1.01 4.85 8.39
CA GLY A 44 0.27 5.67 9.34
C GLY A 44 -1.14 5.12 9.52
N LYS A 45 -1.90 5.75 10.42
CA LYS A 45 -3.25 5.30 10.78
C LYS A 45 -4.24 5.21 9.61
N TYR A 46 -4.07 6.06 8.58
CA TYR A 46 -5.02 6.19 7.48
C TYR A 46 -4.37 6.20 6.09
N SER A 47 -3.04 6.23 6.04
CA SER A 47 -2.27 6.33 4.81
C SER A 47 -0.89 5.72 5.02
N PHE A 48 -0.22 5.39 3.91
CA PHE A 48 1.16 4.93 3.91
C PHE A 48 1.98 5.69 2.88
N ARG A 49 3.30 5.65 3.04
CA ARG A 49 4.27 6.19 2.09
C ARG A 49 4.95 5.03 1.37
N ILE A 50 5.05 5.13 0.06
CA ILE A 50 5.69 4.14 -0.80
C ILE A 50 6.73 4.83 -1.69
N LEU A 51 7.92 4.25 -1.78
CA LEU A 51 8.90 4.61 -2.79
C LEU A 51 8.59 3.80 -4.05
N LEU A 52 8.07 4.47 -5.08
CA LEU A 52 7.67 3.84 -6.33
C LEU A 52 8.89 3.33 -7.10
N GLU A 53 8.85 2.09 -7.58
CA GLU A 53 9.96 1.53 -8.37
C GLU A 53 10.10 2.19 -9.74
N GLU A 54 8.98 2.52 -10.39
CA GLU A 54 8.98 3.08 -11.75
C GLU A 54 9.62 4.47 -11.82
N THR A 55 9.31 5.33 -10.84
CA THR A 55 9.72 6.74 -10.87
C THR A 55 10.83 7.08 -9.87
N GLY A 56 11.03 6.24 -8.83
CA GLY A 56 11.88 6.57 -7.70
C GLY A 56 11.32 7.68 -6.79
N GLU A 57 10.06 8.08 -7.00
CA GLU A 57 9.40 9.10 -6.20
C GLU A 57 8.69 8.51 -4.98
N ILE A 58 8.51 9.32 -3.94
CA ILE A 58 7.72 8.94 -2.78
C ILE A 58 6.28 9.43 -2.96
N ASP A 59 5.34 8.49 -3.01
CA ASP A 59 3.91 8.80 -3.00
C ASP A 59 3.31 8.53 -1.61
N THR A 60 2.23 9.25 -1.29
CA THR A 60 1.43 9.05 -0.07
C THR A 60 0.03 8.59 -0.46
N VAL A 61 -0.31 7.37 -0.08
CA VAL A 61 -1.53 6.69 -0.53
C VAL A 61 -2.47 6.45 0.65
N PRO A 62 -3.77 6.82 0.55
CA PRO A 62 -4.76 6.48 1.56
C PRO A 62 -5.01 4.97 1.63
N ILE A 63 -5.05 4.40 2.84
CA ILE A 63 -5.37 2.97 3.06
C ILE A 63 -6.79 2.65 2.55
N SER A 64 -7.68 3.65 2.55
CA SER A 64 -9.04 3.51 2.00
C SER A 64 -9.08 3.18 0.50
N GLU A 65 -8.04 3.54 -0.25
CA GLU A 65 -7.93 3.26 -1.69
C GLU A 65 -7.37 1.87 -1.98
N VAL A 66 -6.82 1.16 -0.98
CA VAL A 66 -6.17 -0.13 -1.19
C VAL A 66 -7.20 -1.25 -1.32
N GLU A 67 -7.10 -2.00 -2.41
CA GLU A 67 -7.88 -3.21 -2.63
C GLU A 67 -7.15 -4.48 -2.21
N TYR A 68 -5.84 -4.55 -2.47
CA TYR A 68 -4.98 -5.67 -2.12
C TYR A 68 -3.49 -5.27 -2.03
N VAL A 69 -2.71 -6.10 -1.33
CA VAL A 69 -1.24 -6.02 -1.24
C VAL A 69 -0.67 -7.42 -1.53
N VAL A 70 0.31 -7.52 -2.43
CA VAL A 70 0.99 -8.77 -2.80
C VAL A 70 2.51 -8.56 -2.72
N TYR A 71 3.21 -9.49 -2.08
CA TYR A 71 4.67 -9.47 -1.98
C TYR A 71 5.30 -9.99 -3.29
N SER A 72 6.33 -9.30 -3.77
CA SER A 72 7.14 -9.69 -4.94
C SER A 72 8.20 -10.73 -4.59
#